data_AF-A0A0Q5VIL1-F1
#
_entry.id   AF-A0A0Q5VIL1-F1
#
_cell.length_a   1.000
_cell.length_b   1.000
_cell.length_c   1.000
_cell.angle_alpha   90.00
_cell.angle_beta   90.00
_cell.angle_gamma   90.00
#
_symmetry.space_group_name_H-M   'P 1'
#
loop_
_entity.id
_entity.type
_entity.pdbx_description
1 polymer ?
#
loop_
_entity_poly.entity_id
_entity_poly.type
_entity_poly.pdbx_seq_one_letter_code
_entity_poly.pdbx_strand_id
1 'polypeptide(L)'
;MHEPTGDFKAGPMSAAPRSRQVMLGLVAGTVISLLLLPLALMWAAFSVMASDAGMTPAIETFITLSFCIPLAFVVGPILAWAAWFLRRYTLAVAALFLPLIPFVAAIVVMANA
;
A
#
# COMPACT_ATOMS: atom_id res chain seq x y z
N MET A 1 -57.04 19.81 -7.66
CA MET A 1 -55.59 20.08 -7.79
C MET A 1 -54.88 18.92 -7.12
N HIS A 2 -54.24 18.05 -7.90
CA HIS A 2 -53.50 16.89 -7.39
C HIS A 2 -52.10 17.35 -6.96
N GLU A 3 -51.75 17.17 -5.68
CA GLU A 3 -50.36 17.16 -5.22
C GLU A 3 -49.65 15.92 -5.78
N PRO A 4 -48.45 16.04 -6.35
CA PRO A 4 -47.56 14.91 -6.46
C PRO A 4 -46.66 14.87 -5.21
N THR A 5 -47.08 14.09 -4.21
CA THR A 5 -46.19 13.52 -3.20
C THR A 5 -45.27 12.50 -3.90
N GLY A 6 -44.22 13.02 -4.53
CA GLY A 6 -43.13 12.20 -5.05
C GLY A 6 -42.21 11.81 -3.90
N ASP A 7 -42.58 10.77 -3.16
CA ASP A 7 -41.66 10.05 -2.29
C ASP A 7 -40.50 9.54 -3.16
N PHE A 8 -39.39 10.29 -3.17
CA PHE A 8 -38.11 9.80 -3.63
C PHE A 8 -37.63 8.76 -2.61
N LYS A 9 -38.24 7.57 -2.64
CA LYS A 9 -37.69 6.38 -2.00
C LYS A 9 -36.34 6.14 -2.68
N ALA A 10 -35.28 6.68 -2.08
CA ALA A 10 -33.95 6.15 -2.24
C ALA A 10 -34.05 4.67 -1.88
N GLY A 11 -34.20 3.83 -2.91
CA GLY A 11 -34.25 2.39 -2.73
C GLY A 11 -33.04 1.98 -1.89
N PRO A 12 -33.16 0.96 -1.04
CA PRO A 12 -32.00 0.47 -0.31
C PRO A 12 -30.93 0.19 -1.36
N MET A 13 -29.81 0.92 -1.30
CA MET A 13 -28.65 0.66 -2.14
C MET A 13 -28.23 -0.77 -1.82
N SER A 14 -28.75 -1.72 -2.60
CA SER A 14 -28.50 -3.14 -2.48
C SER A 14 -26.99 -3.29 -2.50
N ALA A 15 -26.46 -3.51 -1.30
CA ALA A 15 -25.05 -3.57 -1.09
C ALA A 15 -24.57 -4.89 -1.66
N ALA A 16 -24.07 -4.88 -2.90
CA ALA A 16 -23.48 -6.07 -3.50
C ALA A 16 -22.59 -6.78 -2.46
N PRO A 17 -22.77 -8.10 -2.25
CA PRO A 17 -22.11 -8.81 -1.18
C PRO A 17 -20.59 -8.67 -1.28
N ARG A 18 -19.94 -8.36 -0.15
CA ARG A 18 -18.48 -8.17 -0.07
C ARG A 18 -17.77 -9.52 -0.23
N SER A 19 -16.75 -9.58 -1.09
CA SER A 19 -15.97 -10.81 -1.32
C SER A 19 -15.12 -11.18 -0.10
N ARG A 20 -15.46 -12.29 0.57
CA ARG A 20 -14.70 -12.80 1.73
C ARG A 20 -13.22 -13.08 1.39
N GLN A 21 -12.93 -13.48 0.15
CA GLN A 21 -11.57 -13.73 -0.31
C GLN A 21 -10.71 -12.46 -0.32
N VAL A 22 -11.26 -11.34 -0.82
CA VAL A 22 -10.55 -10.05 -0.84
C VAL A 22 -10.33 -9.53 0.58
N MET A 23 -11.29 -9.72 1.47
CA MET A 23 -11.14 -9.36 2.89
C MET A 23 -10.02 -10.15 3.57
N LEU A 24 -9.93 -11.47 3.34
CA LEU A 24 -8.82 -12.29 3.84
C LEU A 24 -7.48 -11.85 3.25
N GLY A 25 -7.44 -11.53 1.95
CA GLY A 25 -6.26 -10.99 1.28
C GLY A 25 -5.79 -9.66 1.87
N LEU A 26 -6.72 -8.75 2.20
CA LEU A 26 -6.42 -7.48 2.86
C LEU A 26 -5.81 -7.67 4.24
N VAL A 27 -6.37 -8.56 5.05
CA VAL A 27 -5.83 -8.88 6.38
C VAL A 27 -4.43 -9.49 6.25
N ALA A 28 -4.27 -10.51 5.42
CA ALA A 28 -2.97 -11.16 5.19
C ALA A 28 -1.92 -10.17 4.68
N GLY A 29 -2.27 -9.34 3.69
CA GLY A 29 -1.36 -8.33 3.14
C GLY A 29 -1.00 -7.23 4.15
N THR A 30 -1.93 -6.86 5.04
CA THR A 30 -1.65 -5.92 6.15
C THR A 30 -0.66 -6.54 7.13
N VAL A 31 -0.88 -7.81 7.54
CA VAL A 31 0.04 -8.52 8.45
C VAL A 31 1.42 -8.67 7.83
N ILE A 32 1.52 -9.09 6.58
CA ILE A 32 2.78 -9.19 5.84
C ILE A 32 3.49 -7.83 5.80
N SER A 33 2.73 -6.75 5.52
CA SER A 33 3.29 -5.40 5.48
C SER A 33 3.88 -4.98 6.83
N LEU A 34 3.17 -5.27 7.92
CA LEU A 34 3.65 -4.97 9.28
C LEU A 34 4.86 -5.82 9.67
N LEU A 35 4.92 -7.09 9.26
CA LEU A 35 6.06 -7.97 9.52
C LEU A 35 7.31 -7.59 8.73
N LEU A 36 7.14 -7.02 7.53
CA LEU A 36 8.24 -6.57 6.68
C LEU A 36 8.71 -5.15 7.03
N LEU A 37 7.91 -4.35 7.74
CA LEU A 37 8.26 -2.99 8.14
C LEU A 37 9.56 -2.91 8.97
N PRO A 38 9.81 -3.76 9.99
CA PRO A 38 11.09 -3.76 10.71
C PRO A 38 12.28 -4.06 9.80
N LEU A 39 12.13 -4.98 8.85
CA LEU A 39 13.18 -5.31 7.90
C LEU A 39 13.48 -4.13 6.98
N ALA A 40 12.45 -3.45 6.50
CA ALA A 40 12.58 -2.22 5.72
C ALA A 40 13.30 -1.10 6.49
N LEU A 41 12.94 -0.89 7.76
CA LEU A 41 13.57 0.10 8.63
C LEU A 41 15.05 -0.24 8.90
N MET A 42 15.36 -1.52 9.12
CA MET A 42 16.73 -1.98 9.33
C MET A 42 17.59 -1.76 8.07
N TRP A 43 17.04 -2.04 6.88
CA TRP A 43 17.73 -1.81 5.62
C TRP A 43 17.99 -0.31 5.39
N ALA A 44 17.00 0.55 5.64
CA ALA A 44 17.16 2.00 5.61
C ALA A 44 18.31 2.48 6.51
N ALA A 45 18.37 1.98 7.75
CA ALA A 45 19.42 2.31 8.71
C ALA A 45 20.82 1.87 8.23
N PHE A 46 20.95 0.66 7.67
CA PHE A 46 22.21 0.20 7.08
C PHE A 46 22.64 1.03 5.87
N SER A 47 21.68 1.54 5.09
CA SER A 47 21.97 2.41 3.95
C SER A 47 22.56 3.76 4.37
N VAL A 48 22.17 4.32 5.52
CA VAL A 48 22.82 5.53 6.10
C VAL A 48 24.30 5.26 6.36
N MET A 49 24.57 4.16 7.07
CA MET A 49 25.92 3.80 7.50
C MET A 49 26.84 3.51 6.31
N ALA A 50 26.28 2.92 5.25
CA ALA A 50 26.94 2.69 3.97
C ALA A 50 27.26 4.00 3.21
N SER A 51 26.33 4.96 3.23
CA SER A 51 26.54 6.30 2.66
C SER A 51 27.65 7.06 3.37
N ASP A 52 27.66 7.06 4.71
CA ASP A 52 28.69 7.74 5.51
C ASP A 52 30.09 7.14 5.30
N ALA A 53 30.18 5.88 4.89
CA ALA A 53 31.44 5.23 4.51
C ALA A 53 31.95 5.62 3.10
N GLY A 54 31.26 6.51 2.39
CA GLY A 54 31.69 7.03 1.08
C GLY A 54 31.29 6.17 -0.12
N MET A 55 30.37 5.21 0.05
CA MET A 55 29.86 4.40 -1.07
C MET A 55 28.79 5.18 -1.85
N THR A 56 29.17 5.79 -2.97
CA THR A 56 28.30 6.62 -3.83
C THR A 56 26.96 5.98 -4.26
N PRO A 57 26.86 4.71 -4.68
CA PRO A 57 25.58 4.11 -5.02
C PRO A 57 24.63 3.95 -3.82
N ALA A 58 25.15 3.96 -2.59
CA ALA A 58 24.35 3.80 -1.37
C ALA A 58 23.51 5.04 -1.02
N ILE A 59 23.83 6.22 -1.58
CA ILE A 59 23.09 7.47 -1.32
C ILE A 59 21.73 7.48 -2.04
N GLU A 60 21.69 7.07 -3.30
CA GLU A 60 20.43 6.99 -4.07
C GLU A 60 19.52 5.88 -3.53
N THR A 61 20.12 4.76 -3.12
CA THR A 61 19.38 3.71 -2.41
C THR A 61 18.93 4.19 -1.03
N PHE A 62 19.73 4.98 -0.32
CA PHE A 62 19.36 5.51 0.98
C PHE A 62 18.08 6.36 0.92
N ILE A 63 17.96 7.27 -0.04
CA ILE A 63 16.75 8.11 -0.20
C ILE A 63 15.53 7.23 -0.52
N THR A 64 15.70 6.25 -1.43
CA THR A 64 14.63 5.36 -1.86
C THR A 64 14.19 4.39 -0.75
N LEU A 65 15.14 3.83 -0.01
CA LEU A 65 14.91 2.85 1.06
C LEU A 65 14.37 3.52 2.34
N SER A 66 14.81 4.72 2.68
CA SER A 66 14.50 5.35 3.97
C SER A 66 13.14 6.04 3.99
N PHE A 67 12.67 6.52 2.84
CA PHE A 67 11.39 7.21 2.75
C PHE A 67 10.35 6.39 2.00
N CYS A 68 10.66 5.89 0.80
CA CYS A 68 9.63 5.27 -0.04
C CYS A 68 9.19 3.89 0.48
N ILE A 69 10.11 3.07 1.01
CA ILE A 69 9.76 1.73 1.50
C ILE A 69 8.87 1.79 2.74
N PRO A 70 9.26 2.44 3.87
CA PRO A 70 8.41 2.50 5.06
C PRO A 70 7.06 3.16 4.77
N LEU A 71 7.09 4.24 3.97
CA LEU A 71 5.87 4.92 3.56
C LEU A 71 4.96 3.99 2.74
N ALA A 72 5.48 3.22 1.79
CA ALA A 72 4.67 2.30 1.01
C ALA A 72 4.10 1.15 1.85
N PHE A 73 4.86 0.63 2.84
CA PHE A 73 4.38 -0.39 3.77
C PHE A 73 3.28 0.10 4.72
N VAL A 74 3.19 1.40 4.97
CA VAL A 74 2.09 2.02 5.75
C VAL A 74 0.93 2.44 4.85
N VAL A 75 1.23 3.15 3.76
CA VAL A 75 0.23 3.74 2.85
C VAL A 75 -0.47 2.67 2.01
N GLY A 76 0.23 1.62 1.57
CA GLY A 76 -0.34 0.52 0.79
C GLY A 76 -1.54 -0.13 1.48
N PRO A 77 -1.38 -0.64 2.72
CA PRO A 77 -2.50 -1.17 3.51
C PRO A 77 -3.63 -0.15 3.70
N ILE A 78 -3.32 1.11 4.04
CA ILE A 78 -4.34 2.16 4.24
C ILE A 78 -5.18 2.35 2.97
N LEU A 79 -4.53 2.49 1.81
CA LEU A 79 -5.21 2.64 0.52
C LEU A 79 -6.00 1.38 0.14
N ALA A 80 -5.48 0.19 0.46
CA ALA A 80 -6.15 -1.07 0.21
C ALA A 80 -7.46 -1.18 1.01
N TRP A 81 -7.42 -0.82 2.29
CA TRP A 81 -8.61 -0.74 3.14
C TRP A 81 -9.58 0.36 2.68
N ALA A 82 -9.09 1.54 2.30
CA ALA A 82 -9.93 2.62 1.77
C ALA A 82 -10.67 2.17 0.48
N ALA A 83 -9.96 1.54 -0.45
CA ALA A 83 -10.55 1.00 -1.69
C ALA A 83 -11.56 -0.13 -1.41
N TRP A 84 -11.33 -0.95 -0.38
CA TRP A 84 -12.26 -1.96 0.09
C TRP A 84 -13.57 -1.35 0.62
N PHE A 85 -13.50 -0.29 1.44
CA PHE A 85 -14.69 0.42 1.92
C PHE A 85 -15.49 1.04 0.77
N LEU A 86 -14.81 1.55 -0.25
CA LEU A 86 -15.40 2.08 -1.49
C LEU A 86 -15.90 0.99 -2.46
N ARG A 87 -15.79 -0.30 -2.11
CA ARG A 87 -16.17 -1.46 -2.95
C ARG A 87 -15.41 -1.54 -4.29
N ARG A 88 -14.22 -0.93 -4.36
CA ARG A 88 -13.35 -0.98 -5.54
C ARG A 88 -12.34 -2.11 -5.38
N TYR A 89 -12.82 -3.35 -5.55
CA TYR A 89 -12.03 -4.56 -5.26
C TYR A 89 -10.71 -4.64 -6.04
N THR A 90 -10.71 -4.28 -7.33
CA THR A 90 -9.49 -4.26 -8.16
C THR A 90 -8.44 -3.29 -7.61
N LEU A 91 -8.88 -2.11 -7.15
CA LEU A 91 -7.97 -1.13 -6.54
C LEU A 91 -7.49 -1.57 -5.15
N ALA A 92 -8.35 -2.23 -4.37
CA ALA A 92 -7.98 -2.79 -3.08
C ALA A 92 -6.87 -3.85 -3.24
N VAL A 93 -6.99 -4.72 -4.24
CA VAL A 93 -5.96 -5.69 -4.59
C VAL A 93 -4.71 -4.99 -5.09
N ALA A 94 -4.82 -4.05 -6.04
CA ALA A 94 -3.67 -3.33 -6.58
C ALA A 94 -2.87 -2.59 -5.48
N ALA A 95 -3.56 -1.97 -4.51
CA ALA A 95 -2.93 -1.24 -3.42
C ALA A 95 -2.18 -2.15 -2.44
N LEU A 96 -2.52 -3.45 -2.35
CA LEU A 96 -1.74 -4.42 -1.58
C LEU A 96 -0.36 -4.69 -2.19
N PHE A 97 -0.18 -4.45 -3.49
CA PHE A 97 1.12 -4.60 -4.17
C PHE A 97 1.94 -3.30 -4.19
N LEU A 98 1.36 -2.18 -3.74
CA LEU A 98 2.06 -0.90 -3.65
C LEU A 98 3.38 -0.96 -2.85
N PRO A 99 3.46 -1.70 -1.71
CA PRO A 99 4.70 -1.87 -0.96
C PRO A 99 5.83 -2.57 -1.74
N LEU A 100 5.52 -3.33 -2.79
CA LEU A 100 6.53 -4.03 -3.60
C LEU A 100 7.25 -3.11 -4.59
N ILE A 101 6.62 -2.01 -5.02
CA ILE A 101 7.18 -1.08 -6.01
C ILE A 101 8.56 -0.54 -5.57
N PRO A 102 8.72 0.04 -4.37
CA PRO A 102 10.02 0.55 -3.95
C PRO A 102 11.03 -0.57 -3.66
N PHE A 103 10.56 -1.79 -3.35
CA PHE A 103 11.43 -2.96 -3.21
C PHE A 103 12.07 -3.35 -4.55
N VAL A 104 11.27 -3.39 -5.62
CA VAL A 104 11.76 -3.64 -6.99
C VAL A 104 12.70 -2.52 -7.43
N ALA A 105 12.35 -1.26 -7.18
CA ALA A 105 13.21 -0.12 -7.51
C ALA A 105 14.58 -0.21 -6.81
N ALA A 106 14.60 -0.56 -5.52
CA ALA A 106 15.84 -0.74 -4.77
C ALA A 106 16.72 -1.87 -5.33
N ILE A 107 16.12 -3.02 -5.70
CA ILE A 107 16.84 -4.14 -6.33
C ILE A 107 17.45 -3.70 -7.67
N VAL A 108 16.70 -2.98 -8.50
CA VAL A 108 17.17 -2.50 -9.80
C VAL A 108 18.34 -1.53 -9.64
N VAL A 109 18.27 -0.60 -8.70
CA VAL A 109 19.38 0.33 -8.42
C VAL A 109 20.63 -0.45 -7.98
N MET A 110 20.49 -1.40 -7.04
CA MET A 110 21.58 -2.23 -6.56
C MET A 110 22.18 -3.14 -7.63
N ALA A 111 21.37 -3.64 -8.56
CA ALA A 111 21.84 -4.50 -9.65
C ALA A 111 22.60 -3.72 -10.76
N ASN A 112 22.42 -2.41 -10.83
CA ASN A 112 23.06 -1.53 -11.82
C ASN A 112 24.13 -0.60 -11.22
N ALA A 113 24.37 -0.71 -9.90
CA ALA A 113 25.41 0.01 -9.16
C ALA A 113 26.75 -0.72 -9.22
#